data_AF-A0A453HDX6-F1
#
_entry.id   AF-A0A453HDX6-F1
#
_cell.length_a   1.000
_cell.length_b   1.000
_cell.length_c   1.000
_cell.angle_alpha   90.00
_cell.angle_beta   90.00
_cell.angle_gamma   90.00
#
_symmetry.space_group_name_H-M   'P 1'
#
loop_
_entity.id
_entity.type
_entity.pdbx_description
1 polymer ?
#
loop_
_entity_poly.entity_id
_entity_poly.type
_entity_poly.pdbx_seq_one_letter_code
_entity_poly.pdbx_strand_id
1 'polypeptide(L)'
;SEDESKDVDAFLSSCAASGEAAYAAAEAVLERLQARASRAAARRLLGAVRRRFDAGQEHCFLTFHFRDVVVDPHPQGFQQSTKLTMMEIPSIFTPVDWSFAFYEGLNQHQDSTSRDKTYAELGCGNGWISIALAEKLSPLKVYGLDINPRAIKIAWINLYLNALDDNGLPVYDREGKTLLDRVEFHESDLLSYCIDNKIELDCIVGCIPQILNPNPEAISKIMTENSSEKFLYSLSNYCALQGFFEDQFGLGLIARAVEEGRAVIKPMGIMIFNIGGRPGQGVCERLFLRRGFHISKLWQTKIMQAADTDISALVEIEQNSPHPFEFFMDLVGDQSVSARTAQAYMKSGGRVSHALSVYSCQLHKPIQVKKLFEILKDGFNEISSSLDLSFDNDSVAAEKMAFLVYLASFLKENKSNPCEPPFGCLNFRNLVAEFMKSYYNIPSTSDNVAVFPSRAVAIEISLRLFSPALAIVDEHLTRHLPKQWLTSSAIEGRADCDRAKDTVLVIEVPRQSDLLIELIRKLKPQVVVTGMAKFEAITSAALVNILSATRDVGS
;
A
#
# COMPACT_ATOMS: atom_id res chain seq x y z
N SER A 1 16.77 -11.68 47.48
CA SER A 1 16.92 -11.22 48.89
C SER A 1 15.58 -10.65 49.37
N GLU A 2 15.40 -10.31 50.66
CA GLU A 2 14.15 -9.68 51.14
C GLU A 2 13.79 -8.39 50.40
N ASP A 3 14.80 -7.57 50.04
CA ASP A 3 14.58 -6.33 49.29
C ASP A 3 14.14 -6.58 47.84
N GLU A 4 14.66 -7.64 47.20
CA GLU A 4 14.23 -8.06 45.85
C GLU A 4 12.76 -8.51 45.84
N SER A 5 12.29 -9.17 46.90
CA SER A 5 10.88 -9.55 47.04
C SER A 5 9.97 -8.33 47.16
N LYS A 6 10.39 -7.30 47.92
CA LYS A 6 9.61 -6.06 48.10
C LYS A 6 9.48 -5.28 46.79
N ASP A 7 10.56 -5.19 46.01
CA ASP A 7 10.54 -4.51 44.70
C ASP A 7 9.61 -5.22 43.71
N VAL A 8 9.63 -6.56 43.69
CA VAL A 8 8.69 -7.37 42.88
C VAL A 8 7.26 -7.13 43.32
N ASP A 9 6.95 -7.21 44.61
CA ASP A 9 5.60 -7.01 45.13
C ASP A 9 5.09 -5.58 44.87
N ALA A 10 5.94 -4.57 44.95
CA ALA A 10 5.60 -3.19 44.65
C ALA A 10 5.30 -2.98 43.15
N PHE A 11 6.10 -3.58 42.27
CA PHE A 11 5.85 -3.57 40.83
C PHE A 11 4.51 -4.23 40.50
N LEU A 12 4.28 -5.44 41.00
CA LEU A 12 3.03 -6.18 40.77
C LEU A 12 1.80 -5.46 41.34
N SER A 13 1.92 -4.86 42.52
CA SER A 13 0.83 -4.08 43.12
C SER A 13 0.46 -2.87 42.27
N SER A 14 1.45 -2.22 41.63
CA SER A 14 1.21 -1.11 40.72
C SER A 14 0.51 -1.59 39.45
N CYS A 15 1.01 -2.69 38.87
CA CYS A 15 0.43 -3.28 37.66
C CYS A 15 -1.02 -3.75 37.86
N ALA A 16 -1.37 -4.26 39.05
CA ALA A 16 -2.72 -4.73 39.34
C ALA A 16 -3.80 -3.63 39.42
N ALA A 17 -3.40 -2.36 39.49
CA ALA A 17 -4.35 -1.26 39.65
C ALA A 17 -5.14 -0.96 38.36
N SER A 18 -4.48 -0.99 37.20
CA SER A 18 -5.09 -0.79 35.87
C SER A 18 -4.05 -1.02 34.76
N GLY A 19 -4.50 -1.14 33.50
CA GLY A 19 -3.62 -1.19 32.33
C GLY A 19 -2.72 0.05 32.18
N GLU A 20 -3.23 1.24 32.52
CA GLU A 20 -2.44 2.47 32.54
C GLU A 20 -1.34 2.44 33.62
N ALA A 21 -1.67 1.93 34.81
CA ALA A 21 -0.70 1.80 35.90
C ALA A 21 0.38 0.74 35.59
N ALA A 22 -0.01 -0.36 34.94
CA ALA A 22 0.95 -1.36 34.46
C ALA A 22 1.89 -0.79 33.39
N TYR A 23 1.35 -0.01 32.46
CA TYR A 23 2.17 0.68 31.45
C TYR A 23 3.14 1.69 32.09
N ALA A 24 2.67 2.53 33.02
CA ALA A 24 3.51 3.48 33.74
C ALA A 24 4.61 2.77 34.57
N ALA A 25 4.30 1.61 35.18
CA ALA A 25 5.28 0.79 35.87
C ALA A 25 6.33 0.22 34.90
N ALA A 26 5.92 -0.24 33.72
CA ALA A 26 6.82 -0.71 32.67
C ALA A 26 7.73 0.42 32.15
N GLU A 27 7.18 1.63 31.96
CA GLU A 27 7.94 2.82 31.57
C GLU A 27 9.01 3.19 32.61
N ALA A 28 8.66 3.20 33.91
CA ALA A 28 9.62 3.43 34.98
C ALA A 28 10.74 2.38 35.01
N VAL A 29 10.44 1.12 34.66
CA VAL A 29 11.46 0.08 34.50
C VAL A 29 12.32 0.35 33.27
N LEU A 30 11.75 0.80 32.15
CA LEU A 30 12.49 1.15 30.93
C LEU A 30 13.49 2.28 31.17
N GLU A 31 13.11 3.35 31.88
CA GLU A 31 14.03 4.43 32.24
C GLU A 31 15.25 3.90 33.01
N ARG A 32 14.99 2.99 33.96
CA ARG A 32 16.06 2.33 34.75
C ARG A 32 16.92 1.39 33.89
N LEU A 33 16.35 0.73 32.88
CA LEU A 33 17.07 -0.10 31.91
C LEU A 33 17.96 0.76 31.01
N GLN A 34 17.48 1.92 30.56
CA GLN A 34 18.25 2.83 29.72
C GLN A 34 19.44 3.44 30.47
N ALA A 35 19.27 3.78 31.75
CA ALA A 35 20.35 4.28 32.59
C ALA A 35 21.37 3.19 32.98
N ARG A 36 22.64 3.35 32.55
CA ARG A 36 23.73 2.38 32.77
C ARG A 36 23.94 2.00 34.25
N ALA A 37 23.73 2.94 35.17
CA ALA A 37 23.91 2.71 36.61
C ALA A 37 22.85 1.79 37.23
N SER A 38 21.61 1.84 36.73
CA SER A 38 20.46 1.09 37.26
C SER A 38 20.07 -0.13 36.42
N ARG A 39 20.60 -0.24 35.20
CA ARG A 39 20.23 -1.26 34.20
C ARG A 39 20.26 -2.69 34.75
N ALA A 40 21.35 -3.06 35.42
CA ALA A 40 21.49 -4.43 35.92
C ALA A 40 20.47 -4.75 37.02
N ALA A 41 20.15 -3.78 37.88
CA ALA A 41 19.13 -3.95 38.91
C ALA A 41 17.72 -4.05 38.30
N ALA A 42 17.40 -3.24 37.29
CA ALA A 42 16.12 -3.31 36.58
C ALA A 42 15.95 -4.64 35.82
N ARG A 43 17.00 -5.14 35.17
CA ARG A 43 16.96 -6.45 34.50
C ARG A 43 16.78 -7.61 35.49
N ARG A 44 17.40 -7.54 36.67
CA ARG A 44 17.18 -8.52 37.76
C ARG A 44 15.74 -8.48 38.27
N LEU A 45 15.16 -7.29 38.43
CA LEU A 45 13.74 -7.13 38.79
C LEU A 45 12.84 -7.85 37.79
N LEU A 46 13.00 -7.60 36.49
CA LEU A 46 12.20 -8.30 35.46
C LEU A 46 12.39 -9.82 35.50
N GLY A 47 13.62 -10.30 35.72
CA GLY A 47 13.90 -11.73 35.90
C GLY A 47 13.22 -12.32 37.14
N ALA A 48 13.16 -11.58 38.24
CA ALA A 48 12.49 -11.99 39.47
C ALA A 48 10.95 -11.99 39.32
N VAL A 49 10.39 -10.99 38.64
CA VAL A 49 8.97 -10.94 38.26
C VAL A 49 8.58 -12.18 37.44
N ARG A 50 9.35 -12.53 36.40
CA ARG A 50 9.09 -13.70 35.57
C ARG A 50 9.05 -15.01 36.37
N ARG A 51 10.05 -15.23 37.25
CA ARG A 51 10.12 -16.41 38.13
C ARG A 51 8.91 -16.54 39.07
N ARG A 52 8.18 -15.45 39.33
CA ARG A 52 6.96 -15.47 40.15
C ARG A 52 5.79 -16.12 39.41
N PHE A 53 5.79 -16.13 38.08
CA PHE A 53 4.66 -16.51 37.24
C PHE A 53 4.83 -17.82 36.45
N ASP A 54 5.89 -18.59 36.71
CA ASP A 54 6.20 -19.88 36.04
C ASP A 54 5.09 -20.97 36.17
N ALA A 55 3.93 -20.67 36.81
CA ALA A 55 2.83 -21.61 37.05
C ALA A 55 1.39 -21.14 36.63
N GLY A 56 1.21 -20.06 35.86
CA GLY A 56 -0.15 -19.68 35.39
C GLY A 56 -0.25 -18.40 34.56
N GLN A 57 -0.02 -18.50 33.24
CA GLN A 57 0.13 -17.33 32.36
C GLN A 57 -1.17 -16.59 31.99
N GLU A 58 -2.33 -17.26 31.93
CA GLU A 58 -3.59 -16.59 31.52
C GLU A 58 -4.18 -15.65 32.59
N HIS A 59 -4.02 -15.98 33.88
CA HIS A 59 -4.51 -15.12 34.97
C HIS A 59 -3.69 -13.83 35.13
N CYS A 60 -2.45 -13.80 34.59
CA CYS A 60 -1.56 -12.65 34.71
C CYS A 60 -2.09 -11.43 33.95
N PHE A 61 -2.62 -11.64 32.74
CA PHE A 61 -3.14 -10.55 31.91
C PHE A 61 -4.37 -9.88 32.53
N LEU A 62 -5.25 -10.68 33.16
CA LEU A 62 -6.46 -10.18 33.83
C LEU A 62 -6.16 -9.51 35.17
N THR A 63 -5.12 -9.95 35.87
CA THR A 63 -4.82 -9.48 37.24
C THR A 63 -3.81 -8.34 37.26
N PHE A 64 -2.80 -8.39 36.38
CA PHE A 64 -1.67 -7.46 36.38
C PHE A 64 -1.55 -6.67 35.08
N HIS A 65 -2.45 -6.86 34.11
CA HIS A 65 -2.43 -6.14 32.83
C HIS A 65 -1.10 -6.26 32.05
N PHE A 66 -0.35 -7.35 32.28
CA PHE A 66 0.78 -7.77 31.45
C PHE A 66 0.97 -9.28 31.53
N ARG A 67 1.75 -9.86 30.60
CA ARG A 67 2.29 -11.23 30.73
C ARG A 67 3.67 -11.33 30.11
N ASP A 68 4.43 -12.30 30.57
CA ASP A 68 5.65 -12.75 29.91
C ASP A 68 5.32 -13.97 29.03
N VAL A 69 5.81 -13.94 27.80
CA VAL A 69 5.66 -15.00 26.80
C VAL A 69 7.03 -15.42 26.32
N VAL A 70 7.21 -16.73 26.13
CA VAL A 70 8.40 -17.27 25.50
C VAL A 70 8.07 -17.57 24.05
N VAL A 71 8.69 -16.85 23.14
CA VAL A 71 8.53 -17.04 21.70
C VAL A 71 9.66 -17.93 21.21
N ASP A 72 9.32 -19.04 20.54
CA ASP A 72 10.28 -19.88 19.83
C ASP A 72 10.24 -19.54 18.34
N PRO A 73 11.26 -18.87 17.79
CA PRO A 73 11.25 -18.49 16.38
C PRO A 73 11.40 -19.69 15.42
N HIS A 74 11.75 -20.89 15.90
CA HIS A 74 12.02 -22.06 15.05
C HIS A 74 11.51 -23.39 15.66
N PRO A 75 10.19 -23.67 15.62
CA PRO A 75 9.64 -24.90 16.20
C PRO A 75 10.10 -26.21 15.52
N GLN A 76 10.76 -26.16 14.35
CA GLN A 76 11.20 -27.34 13.60
C GLN A 76 12.71 -27.31 13.27
N GLY A 77 13.49 -28.11 14.00
CA GLY A 77 14.73 -28.73 13.49
C GLY A 77 16.02 -27.90 13.38
N PHE A 78 16.00 -26.59 13.60
CA PHE A 78 17.26 -25.82 13.66
C PHE A 78 17.95 -26.01 15.02
N GLN A 79 19.14 -26.63 15.01
CA GLN A 79 19.94 -26.83 16.21
C GLN A 79 20.35 -25.47 16.81
N GLN A 80 19.87 -25.20 18.03
CA GLN A 80 20.17 -24.05 18.91
C GLN A 80 19.58 -22.70 18.48
N SER A 81 18.25 -22.55 18.46
CA SER A 81 17.62 -21.22 18.55
C SER A 81 17.55 -20.77 20.02
N THR A 82 17.92 -19.52 20.29
CA THR A 82 17.62 -18.85 21.56
C THR A 82 16.12 -18.59 21.58
N LYS A 83 15.44 -19.02 22.65
CA LYS A 83 14.04 -18.65 22.88
C LYS A 83 14.00 -17.18 23.31
N LEU A 84 13.12 -16.40 22.71
CA LEU A 84 12.96 -14.99 23.05
C LEU A 84 12.02 -14.85 24.24
N THR A 85 12.41 -14.03 25.21
CA THR A 85 11.52 -13.62 26.31
C THR A 85 10.88 -12.30 25.97
N MET A 86 9.54 -12.26 25.93
CA MET A 86 8.76 -11.10 25.52
C MET A 86 7.77 -10.72 26.62
N MET A 87 7.77 -9.46 27.03
CA MET A 87 6.72 -8.84 27.81
C MET A 87 5.63 -8.30 26.87
N GLU A 88 4.38 -8.48 27.26
CA GLU A 88 3.20 -8.02 26.53
C GLU A 88 2.23 -7.29 27.45
N ILE A 89 1.53 -6.29 26.90
CA ILE A 89 0.45 -5.54 27.55
C ILE A 89 -0.80 -5.54 26.64
N PRO A 90 -2.02 -5.30 27.14
CA PRO A 90 -3.22 -5.42 26.32
C PRO A 90 -3.34 -4.39 25.18
N SER A 91 -2.63 -3.26 25.28
CA SER A 91 -2.64 -2.20 24.25
C SER A 91 -1.76 -2.47 23.03
N ILE A 92 -1.09 -3.64 22.93
CA ILE A 92 -0.19 -3.98 21.82
C ILE A 92 -0.57 -5.32 21.18
N PHE A 93 -0.21 -5.51 19.91
CA PHE A 93 -0.45 -6.77 19.21
C PHE A 93 0.42 -7.90 19.77
N THR A 94 -0.17 -9.07 19.98
CA THR A 94 0.52 -10.26 20.45
C THR A 94 0.98 -11.13 19.27
N PRO A 95 2.11 -11.87 19.36
CA PRO A 95 2.49 -12.84 18.35
C PRO A 95 1.37 -13.88 18.16
N VAL A 96 0.83 -13.94 16.95
CA VAL A 96 -0.22 -14.88 16.52
C VAL A 96 0.18 -15.52 15.20
N ASP A 97 -0.60 -16.50 14.72
CA ASP A 97 -0.38 -17.26 13.49
C ASP A 97 0.06 -16.39 12.29
N TRP A 98 -0.47 -15.18 12.19
CA TRP A 98 -0.10 -14.20 11.15
C TRP A 98 1.37 -13.81 11.18
N SER A 99 1.88 -13.47 12.36
CA SER A 99 3.27 -13.06 12.56
C SER A 99 4.24 -14.23 12.45
N PHE A 100 3.83 -15.44 12.87
CA PHE A 100 4.63 -16.65 12.69
C PHE A 100 4.73 -17.07 11.22
N ALA A 101 3.61 -17.06 10.49
CA ALA A 101 3.60 -17.33 9.05
C ALA A 101 4.43 -16.30 8.26
N PHE A 102 4.43 -15.04 8.71
CA PHE A 102 5.31 -14.03 8.13
C PHE A 102 6.79 -14.34 8.38
N TYR A 103 7.16 -14.64 9.62
CA TYR A 103 8.54 -14.98 9.97
C TYR A 103 9.03 -16.26 9.27
N GLU A 104 8.15 -17.25 9.11
CA GLU A 104 8.43 -18.44 8.30
C GLU A 104 8.73 -18.06 6.84
N GLY A 105 7.95 -17.17 6.24
CA GLY A 105 8.21 -16.66 4.89
C GLY A 105 9.51 -15.87 4.78
N LEU A 106 9.86 -15.06 5.79
CA LEU A 106 11.17 -14.38 5.87
C LEU A 106 12.31 -15.41 5.89
N ASN A 107 12.11 -16.55 6.57
CA ASN A 107 13.11 -17.61 6.66
C ASN A 107 13.29 -18.40 5.37
N GLN A 108 12.36 -18.34 4.42
CA GLN A 108 12.52 -18.91 3.08
C GLN A 108 13.42 -18.05 2.19
N HIS A 109 13.50 -16.74 2.47
CA HIS A 109 14.36 -15.80 1.77
C HIS A 109 15.79 -15.83 2.33
N GLN A 110 16.48 -16.96 2.18
CA GLN A 110 17.88 -17.08 2.55
C GLN A 110 18.78 -16.82 1.36
N ASP A 111 19.32 -15.60 1.31
CA ASP A 111 20.50 -15.33 0.52
C ASP A 111 21.72 -15.28 1.46
N SER A 112 22.81 -15.91 1.05
CA SER A 112 24.08 -16.03 1.79
C SER A 112 24.77 -14.68 2.05
N THR A 113 24.18 -13.58 1.56
CA THR A 113 24.64 -12.20 1.60
C THR A 113 23.95 -11.35 2.69
N SER A 114 23.23 -11.95 3.64
CA SER A 114 22.38 -11.23 4.63
C SER A 114 23.11 -10.51 5.77
N ARG A 115 24.42 -10.72 5.93
CA ARG A 115 25.23 -10.01 6.95
C ARG A 115 25.40 -8.53 6.62
N ASP A 116 25.57 -7.72 7.66
CA ASP A 116 25.86 -6.28 7.56
C ASP A 116 24.85 -5.45 6.75
N LYS A 117 23.65 -5.98 6.54
CA LYS A 117 22.53 -5.26 5.92
C LYS A 117 21.80 -4.39 6.93
N THR A 118 21.20 -3.32 6.42
CA THR A 118 20.34 -2.40 7.18
C THR A 118 18.87 -2.74 6.92
N TYR A 119 18.11 -3.03 7.97
CA TYR A 119 16.71 -3.44 7.91
C TYR A 119 15.80 -2.38 8.53
N ALA A 120 14.58 -2.26 8.00
CA ALA A 120 13.47 -1.66 8.72
C ALA A 120 12.32 -2.68 8.82
N GLU A 121 11.75 -2.82 10.01
CA GLU A 121 10.50 -3.56 10.24
C GLU A 121 9.35 -2.57 10.45
N LEU A 122 8.31 -2.66 9.63
CA LEU A 122 7.09 -1.86 9.72
C LEU A 122 6.04 -2.58 10.57
N GLY A 123 5.52 -1.87 11.58
CA GLY A 123 4.56 -2.41 12.54
C GLY A 123 5.22 -3.43 13.48
N CYS A 124 6.35 -3.06 14.09
CA CYS A 124 7.17 -3.99 14.86
C CYS A 124 6.49 -4.51 16.14
N GLY A 125 5.41 -3.86 16.60
CA GLY A 125 4.65 -4.29 17.78
C GLY A 125 5.55 -4.41 19.01
N ASN A 126 5.58 -5.60 19.63
CA ASN A 126 6.43 -5.88 20.79
C ASN A 126 7.92 -6.12 20.45
N GLY A 127 8.32 -6.02 19.17
CA GLY A 127 9.69 -6.10 18.69
C GLY A 127 10.25 -7.51 18.44
N TRP A 128 9.45 -8.57 18.59
CA TRP A 128 9.99 -9.94 18.56
C TRP A 128 10.64 -10.32 17.21
N ILE A 129 10.07 -9.90 16.07
CA ILE A 129 10.63 -10.19 14.75
C ILE A 129 11.93 -9.42 14.55
N SER A 130 11.99 -8.12 14.87
CA SER A 130 13.22 -7.32 14.86
C SER A 130 14.36 -7.99 15.64
N ILE A 131 14.07 -8.48 16.84
CA ILE A 131 15.04 -9.18 17.70
C ILE A 131 15.45 -10.52 17.07
N ALA A 132 14.49 -11.32 16.59
CA ALA A 132 14.75 -12.61 15.95
C ALA A 132 15.59 -12.47 14.67
N LEU A 133 15.32 -11.44 13.86
CA LEU A 133 16.11 -11.10 12.67
C LEU A 133 17.54 -10.73 13.05
N ALA A 134 17.73 -9.95 14.12
CA ALA A 134 19.06 -9.55 14.57
C ALA A 134 19.89 -10.74 15.08
N GLU A 135 19.29 -11.62 15.89
CA GLU A 135 19.97 -12.85 16.36
C GLU A 135 20.36 -13.77 15.21
N LYS A 136 19.49 -13.91 14.21
CA LYS A 136 19.69 -14.84 13.11
C LYS A 136 20.65 -14.33 12.03
N LEU A 137 20.53 -13.07 11.63
CA LEU A 137 21.17 -12.54 10.42
C LEU A 137 22.45 -11.76 10.69
N SER A 138 22.73 -11.37 11.94
CA SER A 138 23.84 -10.46 12.27
C SER A 138 23.85 -9.20 11.38
N PRO A 139 22.74 -8.44 11.32
CA PRO A 139 22.63 -7.24 10.49
C PRO A 139 23.52 -6.11 11.04
N LEU A 140 23.79 -5.11 10.19
CA LEU A 140 24.41 -3.87 10.64
C LEU A 140 23.47 -3.13 11.59
N LYS A 141 22.20 -3.03 11.20
CA LYS A 141 21.14 -2.39 11.99
C LYS A 141 19.75 -2.92 11.61
N VAL A 142 18.86 -3.00 12.58
CA VAL A 142 17.42 -3.20 12.42
C VAL A 142 16.70 -2.04 13.09
N TYR A 143 15.92 -1.30 12.32
CA TYR A 143 15.02 -0.27 12.80
C TYR A 143 13.60 -0.84 12.90
N GLY A 144 13.13 -1.12 14.12
CA GLY A 144 11.74 -1.47 14.36
C GLY A 144 10.90 -0.20 14.45
N LEU A 145 9.88 -0.09 13.59
CA LEU A 145 9.05 1.10 13.43
C LEU A 145 7.61 0.77 13.77
N ASP A 146 6.98 1.57 14.62
CA ASP A 146 5.58 1.42 14.99
C ASP A 146 4.95 2.79 15.25
N ILE A 147 3.67 2.93 14.91
CA ILE A 147 2.91 4.15 15.15
C ILE A 147 2.41 4.22 16.61
N ASN A 148 2.33 3.08 17.30
CA ASN A 148 1.88 3.01 18.68
C ASN A 148 3.07 3.25 19.64
N PRO A 149 3.13 4.39 20.35
CA PRO A 149 4.24 4.69 21.25
C PRO A 149 4.38 3.68 22.41
N ARG A 150 3.28 3.02 22.83
CA ARG A 150 3.34 1.96 23.84
C ARG A 150 4.05 0.72 23.31
N ALA A 151 3.83 0.38 22.03
CA ALA A 151 4.52 -0.73 21.39
C ALA A 151 6.04 -0.50 21.38
N ILE A 152 6.48 0.71 21.05
CA ILE A 152 7.90 1.08 21.05
C ILE A 152 8.54 0.94 22.43
N LYS A 153 7.92 1.45 23.50
CA LYS A 153 8.46 1.32 24.86
C LYS A 153 8.57 -0.15 25.28
N ILE A 154 7.55 -0.97 24.99
CA ILE A 154 7.58 -2.41 25.28
C ILE A 154 8.63 -3.14 24.43
N ALA A 155 8.79 -2.79 23.15
CA ALA A 155 9.83 -3.35 22.28
C ALA A 155 11.24 -3.07 22.81
N TRP A 156 11.48 -1.87 23.35
CA TRP A 156 12.73 -1.56 24.04
C TRP A 156 12.95 -2.41 25.29
N ILE A 157 11.93 -2.61 26.14
CA ILE A 157 12.03 -3.51 27.30
C ILE A 157 12.39 -4.93 26.84
N ASN A 158 11.72 -5.42 25.80
CA ASN A 158 11.95 -6.73 25.22
C ASN A 158 13.36 -6.88 24.64
N LEU A 159 13.90 -5.82 24.04
CA LEU A 159 15.31 -5.81 23.61
C LEU A 159 16.25 -6.00 24.79
N TYR A 160 16.03 -5.29 25.90
CA TYR A 160 16.85 -5.47 27.12
C TYR A 160 16.69 -6.86 27.75
N LEU A 161 15.49 -7.45 27.69
CA LEU A 161 15.26 -8.82 28.18
C LEU A 161 16.13 -9.85 27.44
N ASN A 162 16.36 -9.65 26.15
CA ASN A 162 17.10 -10.58 25.30
C ASN A 162 18.58 -10.18 25.10
N ALA A 163 18.93 -8.90 25.27
CA ALA A 163 20.30 -8.41 25.17
C ALA A 163 21.13 -8.58 26.46
N LEU A 164 20.47 -8.84 27.59
CA LEU A 164 21.10 -8.97 28.90
C LEU A 164 20.76 -10.31 29.55
N ASP A 165 21.74 -10.90 30.22
CA ASP A 165 21.54 -12.09 31.05
C ASP A 165 20.70 -11.79 32.31
N ASP A 166 20.39 -12.82 33.09
CA ASP A 166 19.60 -12.68 34.32
C ASP A 166 20.28 -11.87 35.42
N ASN A 167 21.60 -11.62 35.33
CA ASN A 167 22.34 -10.74 36.23
C ASN A 167 22.37 -9.28 35.75
N GLY A 168 21.92 -9.03 34.52
CA GLY A 168 21.94 -7.73 33.86
C GLY A 168 23.25 -7.43 33.12
N LEU A 169 24.05 -8.45 32.81
CA LEU A 169 25.27 -8.33 32.02
C LEU A 169 24.97 -8.48 30.53
N PRO A 170 25.66 -7.76 29.63
CA PRO A 170 25.43 -7.88 28.19
C PRO A 170 25.76 -9.27 27.64
N VAL A 171 24.90 -9.75 26.76
CA VAL A 171 25.11 -10.97 25.97
C VAL A 171 25.71 -10.57 24.62
N TYR A 172 26.85 -11.17 24.29
CA TYR A 172 27.57 -10.89 23.05
C TYR A 172 27.39 -12.01 22.04
N ASP A 173 27.22 -11.62 20.78
CA ASP A 173 27.27 -12.52 19.64
C ASP A 173 28.72 -12.87 19.24
N ARG A 174 28.86 -13.63 18.15
CA ARG A 174 30.16 -14.09 17.65
C ARG A 174 31.07 -12.96 17.14
N GLU A 175 30.53 -11.78 16.86
CA GLU A 175 31.25 -10.58 16.43
C GLU A 175 31.56 -9.64 17.60
N GLY A 176 31.23 -10.03 18.83
CA GLY A 176 31.43 -9.20 20.01
C GLY A 176 30.47 -8.01 20.09
N LYS A 177 29.34 -8.05 19.36
CA LYS A 177 28.26 -7.08 19.44
C LYS A 177 27.11 -7.64 20.27
N THR A 178 26.30 -6.76 20.83
CA THR A 178 25.07 -7.09 21.56
C THR A 178 23.86 -6.79 20.68
N LEU A 179 22.69 -7.31 21.05
CA LEU A 179 21.44 -6.91 20.40
C LEU A 179 21.18 -5.40 20.50
N LEU A 180 21.65 -4.73 21.57
CA LEU A 180 21.55 -3.27 21.74
C LEU A 180 22.39 -2.50 20.71
N ASP A 181 23.42 -3.13 20.13
CA ASP A 181 24.20 -2.52 19.05
C ASP A 181 23.47 -2.64 17.70
N ARG A 182 22.65 -3.70 17.55
CA ARG A 182 22.02 -4.08 16.27
C ARG A 182 20.59 -3.62 16.10
N VAL A 183 19.83 -3.41 17.17
CA VAL A 183 18.38 -3.11 17.09
C VAL A 183 18.08 -1.76 17.73
N GLU A 184 17.21 -0.98 17.10
CA GLU A 184 16.59 0.22 17.67
C GLU A 184 15.10 0.25 17.36
N PHE A 185 14.31 0.85 18.25
CA PHE A 185 12.88 1.05 18.05
C PHE A 185 12.52 2.53 18.08
N HIS A 186 11.70 2.95 17.11
CA HIS A 186 11.30 4.34 16.92
C HIS A 186 9.81 4.47 16.64
N GLU A 187 9.18 5.46 17.26
CA GLU A 187 7.82 5.86 16.88
C GLU A 187 7.86 6.44 15.46
N SER A 188 7.07 5.87 14.55
CA SER A 188 7.08 6.25 13.14
C SER A 188 5.77 5.88 12.47
N ASP A 189 5.20 6.81 11.72
CA ASP A 189 4.19 6.50 10.71
C ASP A 189 4.91 5.91 9.48
N LEU A 190 4.82 4.59 9.33
CA LEU A 190 5.53 3.82 8.32
C LEU A 190 7.03 4.16 8.28
N LEU A 191 7.55 4.65 7.16
CA LEU A 191 8.98 4.90 6.94
C LEU A 191 9.40 6.34 7.22
N SER A 192 8.52 7.17 7.79
CA SER A 192 8.80 8.59 8.05
C SER A 192 10.10 8.81 8.83
N TYR A 193 10.36 8.02 9.88
CA TYR A 193 11.61 8.10 10.63
C TYR A 193 12.85 7.88 9.73
N CYS A 194 12.82 6.88 8.86
CA CYS A 194 13.92 6.60 7.94
C CYS A 194 14.08 7.70 6.88
N ILE A 195 12.98 8.25 6.38
CA ILE A 195 12.98 9.35 5.40
C ILE A 195 13.60 10.61 6.02
N ASP A 196 13.12 11.03 7.19
CA ASP A 196 13.53 12.25 7.87
C ASP A 196 15.01 12.19 8.29
N ASN A 197 15.47 11.01 8.70
CA ASN A 197 16.87 10.76 9.09
C ASN A 197 17.76 10.33 7.92
N LYS A 198 17.25 10.31 6.68
CA LYS A 198 18.00 9.93 5.46
C LYS A 198 18.68 8.56 5.57
N ILE A 199 17.99 7.60 6.16
CA ILE A 199 18.47 6.23 6.33
C ILE A 199 18.22 5.46 5.04
N GLU A 200 19.28 4.91 4.45
CA GLU A 200 19.17 3.99 3.31
C GLU A 200 19.07 2.54 3.77
N LEU A 201 18.09 1.82 3.23
CA LEU A 201 17.74 0.46 3.67
C LEU A 201 18.14 -0.59 2.64
N ASP A 202 18.70 -1.70 3.09
CA ASP A 202 18.93 -2.89 2.25
C ASP A 202 17.69 -3.79 2.21
N CYS A 203 16.90 -3.79 3.28
CA CYS A 203 15.67 -4.55 3.36
C CYS A 203 14.59 -3.82 4.16
N ILE A 204 13.35 -3.90 3.68
CA ILE A 204 12.15 -3.45 4.40
C ILE A 204 11.28 -4.67 4.59
N VAL A 205 10.84 -4.95 5.81
CA VAL A 205 9.92 -6.04 6.11
C VAL A 205 8.67 -5.45 6.76
N GLY A 206 7.48 -5.98 6.46
CA GLY A 206 6.25 -5.44 7.04
C GLY A 206 5.12 -6.45 7.15
N CYS A 207 4.58 -6.57 8.35
CA CYS A 207 3.30 -7.22 8.62
C CYS A 207 2.36 -6.18 9.27
N ILE A 208 1.85 -5.29 8.43
CA ILE A 208 1.04 -4.13 8.86
C ILE A 208 -0.47 -4.37 8.63
N PRO A 209 -1.35 -3.64 9.31
CA PRO A 209 -2.80 -3.81 9.24
C PRO A 209 -3.36 -3.73 7.80
N GLN A 210 -4.30 -4.61 7.48
CA GLN A 210 -4.89 -4.76 6.14
C GLN A 210 -6.43 -4.82 6.13
N ILE A 211 -7.05 -4.28 7.18
CA ILE A 211 -8.51 -4.21 7.31
C ILE A 211 -8.84 -2.74 7.52
N LEU A 212 -9.73 -2.19 6.69
CA LEU A 212 -10.16 -0.80 6.88
C LEU A 212 -10.91 -0.66 8.20
N ASN A 213 -10.68 0.44 8.92
CA ASN A 213 -11.50 0.76 10.08
C ASN A 213 -12.95 1.01 9.65
N PRO A 214 -13.95 0.36 10.29
CA PRO A 214 -15.37 0.62 10.02
C PRO A 214 -15.81 2.06 10.34
N ASN A 215 -15.01 2.83 11.08
CA ASN A 215 -15.17 4.26 11.30
C ASN A 215 -13.92 5.04 10.85
N PRO A 216 -13.86 5.52 9.59
CA PRO A 216 -12.70 6.22 9.03
C PRO A 216 -12.32 7.50 9.78
N GLU A 217 -13.29 8.21 10.36
CA GLU A 217 -13.05 9.45 11.11
C GLU A 217 -12.32 9.19 12.44
N ALA A 218 -12.40 7.97 12.99
CA ALA A 218 -11.83 7.64 14.29
C ALA A 218 -10.29 7.63 14.29
N ILE A 219 -9.63 7.21 13.21
CA ILE A 219 -8.16 7.13 13.13
C ILE A 219 -7.54 8.49 12.72
N SER A 220 -8.32 9.41 12.16
CA SER A 220 -7.82 10.70 11.65
C SER A 220 -7.37 11.74 12.71
N LYS A 221 -7.49 11.43 14.00
CA LYS A 221 -7.16 12.36 15.10
C LYS A 221 -5.71 12.26 15.55
N ILE A 222 -5.11 13.42 15.86
CA ILE A 222 -3.75 13.57 16.42
C ILE A 222 -3.53 12.59 17.58
N MET A 223 -2.49 11.78 17.44
CA MET A 223 -2.20 10.64 18.32
C MET A 223 -1.31 11.09 19.47
N THR A 224 -1.62 10.64 20.68
CA THR A 224 -0.80 10.90 21.88
C THR A 224 -0.78 9.65 22.74
N GLU A 225 0.22 9.49 23.60
CA GLU A 225 0.33 8.34 24.53
C GLU A 225 -0.90 8.15 25.45
N ASN A 226 -1.68 9.23 25.64
CA ASN A 226 -2.91 9.28 26.44
C ASN A 226 -4.16 8.74 25.71
N SER A 227 -4.02 8.26 24.47
CA SER A 227 -5.12 7.60 23.75
C SER A 227 -5.56 6.32 24.47
N SER A 228 -6.85 5.98 24.39
CA SER A 228 -7.39 4.82 25.13
C SER A 228 -6.77 3.50 24.66
N GLU A 229 -6.61 2.56 25.59
CA GLU A 229 -6.09 1.21 25.32
C GLU A 229 -6.80 0.49 24.16
N LYS A 230 -8.15 0.61 24.10
CA LYS A 230 -8.96 0.07 23.00
C LYS A 230 -8.63 0.72 21.65
N PHE A 231 -8.36 2.03 21.63
CA PHE A 231 -7.99 2.72 20.41
C PHE A 231 -6.60 2.28 19.94
N LEU A 232 -5.63 2.20 20.86
CA LEU A 232 -4.26 1.75 20.54
C LEU A 232 -4.24 0.29 20.05
N TYR A 233 -5.02 -0.59 20.67
CA TYR A 233 -5.20 -1.96 20.17
C TYR A 233 -5.84 -2.02 18.78
N SER A 234 -6.77 -1.09 18.49
CA SER A 234 -7.42 -1.03 17.18
C SER A 234 -6.44 -0.64 16.07
N LEU A 235 -5.39 0.14 16.36
CA LEU A 235 -4.35 0.49 15.37
C LEU A 235 -3.56 -0.73 14.88
N SER A 236 -3.41 -1.74 15.73
CA SER A 236 -2.76 -3.00 15.35
C SER A 236 -3.60 -3.85 14.39
N ASN A 237 -4.91 -3.60 14.32
CA ASN A 237 -5.86 -4.42 13.59
C ASN A 237 -6.48 -3.70 12.38
N TYR A 238 -6.52 -2.37 12.40
CA TYR A 238 -7.18 -1.56 11.38
C TYR A 238 -6.27 -0.49 10.79
N CYS A 239 -6.44 -0.22 9.50
CA CYS A 239 -5.82 0.90 8.80
C CYS A 239 -6.83 2.01 8.48
N ALA A 240 -6.33 3.24 8.38
CA ALA A 240 -7.08 4.38 7.85
C ALA A 240 -7.04 4.41 6.33
N LEU A 241 -7.99 5.14 5.72
CA LEU A 241 -7.94 5.46 4.29
C LEU A 241 -6.65 6.23 3.95
N GLN A 242 -5.96 5.79 2.91
CA GLN A 242 -4.69 6.37 2.47
C GLN A 242 -4.82 7.21 1.18
N GLY A 243 -5.99 7.21 0.54
CA GLY A 243 -6.23 7.89 -0.73
C GLY A 243 -5.84 7.05 -1.95
N PHE A 244 -5.73 5.73 -1.82
CA PHE A 244 -5.37 4.81 -2.89
C PHE A 244 -6.57 4.00 -3.37
N PHE A 245 -6.53 3.53 -4.62
CA PHE A 245 -7.51 2.55 -5.11
C PHE A 245 -7.53 1.28 -4.25
N GLU A 246 -6.36 0.90 -3.74
CA GLU A 246 -6.18 -0.27 -2.88
C GLU A 246 -6.83 -0.14 -1.49
N ASP A 247 -7.27 1.06 -1.07
CA ASP A 247 -8.01 1.25 0.18
C ASP A 247 -9.26 0.39 0.21
N GLN A 248 -10.01 0.30 -0.89
CA GLN A 248 -11.26 -0.49 -0.94
C GLN A 248 -11.04 -1.97 -0.61
N PHE A 249 -9.80 -2.47 -0.70
CA PHE A 249 -9.43 -3.85 -0.40
C PHE A 249 -8.68 -3.99 0.94
N GLY A 250 -8.56 -2.91 1.72
CA GLY A 250 -7.74 -2.86 2.93
C GLY A 250 -6.24 -2.82 2.68
N LEU A 251 -5.80 -2.63 1.43
CA LEU A 251 -4.39 -2.69 1.03
C LEU A 251 -3.72 -1.31 0.87
N GLY A 252 -4.44 -0.22 1.17
CA GLY A 252 -3.93 1.15 1.03
C GLY A 252 -2.68 1.43 1.87
N LEU A 253 -2.60 0.90 3.09
CA LEU A 253 -1.43 1.09 3.96
C LEU A 253 -0.17 0.41 3.38
N ILE A 254 -0.32 -0.78 2.79
CA ILE A 254 0.76 -1.47 2.08
C ILE A 254 1.17 -0.67 0.83
N ALA A 255 0.20 -0.17 0.07
CA ALA A 255 0.46 0.67 -1.09
C ALA A 255 1.31 1.90 -0.73
N ARG A 256 0.95 2.60 0.35
CA ARG A 256 1.74 3.72 0.88
C ARG A 256 3.14 3.29 1.31
N ALA A 257 3.26 2.19 2.06
CA ALA A 257 4.54 1.66 2.52
C ALA A 257 5.48 1.29 1.36
N VAL A 258 4.96 0.75 0.27
CA VAL A 258 5.73 0.43 -0.94
C VAL A 258 6.23 1.70 -1.63
N GLU A 259 5.39 2.73 -1.72
CA GLU A 259 5.76 4.01 -2.34
C GLU A 259 6.78 4.80 -1.51
N GLU A 260 6.63 4.84 -0.19
CA GLU A 260 7.64 5.39 0.74
C GLU A 260 8.93 4.56 0.70
N GLY A 261 8.80 3.24 0.66
CA GLY A 261 9.91 2.30 0.57
C GLY A 261 10.81 2.60 -0.62
N ARG A 262 10.25 2.97 -1.77
CA ARG A 262 11.02 3.33 -2.97
C ARG A 262 11.98 4.49 -2.72
N ALA A 263 11.65 5.41 -1.82
CA ALA A 263 12.49 6.57 -1.50
C ALA A 263 13.73 6.19 -0.68
N VAL A 264 13.62 5.21 0.21
CA VAL A 264 14.67 4.85 1.18
C VAL A 264 15.39 3.54 0.87
N ILE A 265 14.79 2.63 0.12
CA ILE A 265 15.42 1.36 -0.24
C ILE A 265 16.60 1.59 -1.20
N LYS A 266 17.72 0.92 -1.00
CA LYS A 266 18.83 0.94 -1.97
C LYS A 266 18.40 0.31 -3.31
N PRO A 267 19.08 0.61 -4.43
CA PRO A 267 18.72 0.07 -5.74
C PRO A 267 18.54 -1.46 -5.80
N MET A 268 19.38 -2.22 -5.08
CA MET A 268 19.33 -3.68 -5.01
C MET A 268 18.60 -4.20 -3.76
N GLY A 269 17.98 -3.30 -2.99
CA GLY A 269 17.29 -3.67 -1.77
C GLY A 269 15.96 -4.36 -2.06
N ILE A 270 15.42 -5.01 -1.03
CA ILE A 270 14.27 -5.90 -1.12
C ILE A 270 13.22 -5.48 -0.11
N MET A 271 11.97 -5.44 -0.53
CA MET A 271 10.84 -5.30 0.40
C MET A 271 10.14 -6.63 0.55
N ILE A 272 9.80 -7.03 1.77
CA ILE A 272 9.08 -8.28 2.03
C ILE A 272 7.83 -7.98 2.84
N PHE A 273 6.67 -8.28 2.25
CA PHE A 273 5.38 -7.99 2.88
C PHE A 273 4.55 -9.25 3.06
N ASN A 274 3.90 -9.34 4.21
CA ASN A 274 2.83 -10.28 4.46
C ASN A 274 1.52 -9.73 3.90
N ILE A 275 0.80 -10.48 3.06
CA ILE A 275 -0.43 -10.02 2.40
C ILE A 275 -1.56 -11.02 2.59
N GLY A 276 -2.67 -10.56 3.16
CA GLY A 276 -3.90 -11.34 3.30
C GLY A 276 -4.58 -11.48 1.94
N GLY A 277 -4.80 -12.72 1.50
CA GLY A 277 -5.34 -13.05 0.18
C GLY A 277 -6.84 -12.82 0.00
N ARG A 278 -7.54 -12.16 0.93
CA ARG A 278 -8.99 -11.88 0.84
C ARG A 278 -9.37 -11.18 -0.48
N PRO A 279 -8.63 -10.14 -0.96
CA PRO A 279 -8.94 -9.47 -2.23
C PRO A 279 -8.65 -10.31 -3.49
N GLY A 280 -8.15 -11.53 -3.32
CA GLY A 280 -7.70 -12.38 -4.41
C GLY A 280 -6.28 -12.09 -4.88
N GLN A 281 -5.64 -13.13 -5.40
CA GLN A 281 -4.21 -13.11 -5.72
C GLN A 281 -3.86 -12.02 -6.75
N GLY A 282 -4.68 -11.88 -7.80
CA GLY A 282 -4.42 -10.88 -8.85
C GLY A 282 -4.42 -9.44 -8.34
N VAL A 283 -5.29 -9.10 -7.38
CA VAL A 283 -5.30 -7.75 -6.75
C VAL A 283 -4.06 -7.56 -5.87
N CYS A 284 -3.71 -8.57 -5.08
CA CYS A 284 -2.55 -8.54 -4.19
C CYS A 284 -1.23 -8.35 -4.98
N GLU A 285 -1.05 -9.09 -6.07
CA GLU A 285 0.15 -9.00 -6.91
C GLU A 285 0.19 -7.68 -7.69
N ARG A 286 -0.95 -7.26 -8.25
CA ARG A 286 -1.05 -6.01 -9.02
C ARG A 286 -0.67 -4.78 -8.20
N LEU A 287 -0.90 -4.77 -6.88
CA LEU A 287 -0.46 -3.70 -5.99
C LEU A 287 1.04 -3.37 -6.16
N PHE A 288 1.89 -4.39 -6.29
CA PHE A 288 3.32 -4.22 -6.43
C PHE A 288 3.74 -4.01 -7.88
N LEU A 289 3.20 -4.84 -8.80
CA LEU A 289 3.56 -4.80 -10.23
C LEU A 289 3.33 -3.41 -10.83
N ARG A 290 2.17 -2.81 -10.57
CA ARG A 290 1.84 -1.47 -11.08
C ARG A 290 2.76 -0.37 -10.55
N ARG A 291 3.43 -0.60 -9.42
CA ARG A 291 4.37 0.35 -8.78
C ARG A 291 5.82 0.15 -9.25
N GLY A 292 6.04 -0.74 -10.23
CA GLY A 292 7.35 -0.96 -10.86
C GLY A 292 8.21 -1.99 -10.13
N PHE A 293 7.59 -2.88 -9.35
CA PHE A 293 8.27 -3.96 -8.67
C PHE A 293 8.12 -5.28 -9.42
N HIS A 294 9.20 -6.05 -9.47
CA HIS A 294 9.15 -7.48 -9.68
C HIS A 294 8.84 -8.17 -8.36
N ILE A 295 8.01 -9.20 -8.39
CA ILE A 295 7.59 -9.92 -7.19
C ILE A 295 7.90 -11.41 -7.29
N SER A 296 8.16 -12.01 -6.13
CA SER A 296 8.29 -13.45 -5.96
C SER A 296 7.54 -13.86 -4.70
N LYS A 297 6.68 -14.88 -4.81
CA LYS A 297 5.97 -15.43 -3.65
C LYS A 297 6.91 -16.36 -2.90
N LEU A 298 7.33 -15.96 -1.71
CA LEU A 298 8.27 -16.70 -0.86
C LEU A 298 7.58 -17.81 -0.09
N TRP A 299 6.36 -17.52 0.36
CA TRP A 299 5.58 -18.42 1.20
C TRP A 299 4.09 -18.18 1.03
N GLN A 300 3.29 -19.22 1.26
CA GLN A 300 1.85 -19.10 1.36
C GLN A 300 1.30 -20.15 2.31
N THR A 301 0.38 -19.74 3.16
CA THR A 301 -0.41 -20.63 4.00
C THR A 301 -1.86 -20.15 4.03
N LYS A 302 -2.74 -20.89 4.71
CA LYS A 302 -4.09 -20.42 5.06
C LYS A 302 -4.14 -20.25 6.57
N ILE A 303 -4.78 -19.16 7.00
CA ILE A 303 -5.01 -18.89 8.41
C ILE A 303 -6.50 -18.71 8.67
N MET A 304 -6.92 -19.08 9.87
CA MET A 304 -8.31 -18.90 10.29
C MET A 304 -8.61 -17.40 10.38
N GLN A 305 -9.75 -17.00 9.82
CA GLN A 305 -10.25 -15.64 9.98
C GLN A 305 -10.56 -15.42 11.47
N ALA A 306 -9.97 -14.37 12.05
CA ALA A 306 -10.21 -14.03 13.44
C ALA A 306 -11.70 -13.72 13.65
N ALA A 307 -12.26 -14.24 14.76
CA ALA A 307 -13.70 -14.23 15.01
C ALA A 307 -14.28 -12.82 15.24
N ASP A 308 -13.43 -11.88 15.64
CA ASP A 308 -13.74 -10.47 15.90
C ASP A 308 -13.53 -9.56 14.68
N THR A 309 -12.98 -10.08 13.58
CA THR A 309 -12.81 -9.31 12.35
C THR A 309 -14.13 -9.20 11.60
N ASP A 310 -14.65 -7.98 11.50
CA ASP A 310 -15.81 -7.70 10.66
C ASP A 310 -15.45 -7.69 9.16
N ILE A 311 -16.15 -8.51 8.38
CA ILE A 311 -16.03 -8.60 6.91
C ILE A 311 -17.22 -7.96 6.18
N SER A 312 -18.11 -7.26 6.89
CA SER A 312 -19.30 -6.61 6.33
C SER A 312 -18.98 -5.63 5.19
N ALA A 313 -17.90 -4.86 5.32
CA ALA A 313 -17.43 -3.95 4.27
C ALA A 313 -17.10 -4.70 2.97
N LEU A 314 -16.54 -5.91 3.04
CA LEU A 314 -16.22 -6.72 1.85
C LEU A 314 -17.49 -7.24 1.18
N VAL A 315 -18.50 -7.61 1.98
CA VAL A 315 -19.83 -7.99 1.47
C VAL A 315 -20.51 -6.85 0.74
N GLU A 316 -20.43 -5.63 1.26
CA GLU A 316 -20.98 -4.43 0.60
C GLU A 316 -20.30 -4.16 -0.74
N ILE A 317 -18.98 -4.38 -0.84
CA ILE A 317 -18.26 -4.24 -2.11
C ILE A 317 -18.76 -5.28 -3.12
N GLU A 318 -18.94 -6.56 -2.75
CA GLU A 318 -19.47 -7.58 -3.66
C GLU A 318 -20.91 -7.31 -4.12
N GLN A 319 -21.69 -6.54 -3.36
CA GLN A 319 -23.04 -6.14 -3.77
C GLN A 319 -23.00 -5.07 -4.87
N ASN A 320 -21.98 -4.22 -4.85
CA ASN A 320 -21.85 -3.07 -5.73
C ASN A 320 -20.81 -3.27 -6.85
N SER A 321 -20.08 -4.39 -6.85
CA SER A 321 -18.97 -4.70 -7.76
C SER A 321 -18.94 -6.19 -8.11
N PRO A 322 -18.57 -6.57 -9.35
CA PRO A 322 -18.38 -7.98 -9.71
C PRO A 322 -17.10 -8.61 -9.12
N HIS A 323 -16.37 -7.90 -8.27
CA HIS A 323 -15.12 -8.39 -7.68
C HIS A 323 -15.36 -9.60 -6.75
N PRO A 324 -14.71 -10.76 -6.99
CA PRO A 324 -14.85 -11.93 -6.13
C PRO A 324 -13.79 -11.92 -5.02
N PHE A 325 -14.21 -11.77 -3.76
CA PHE A 325 -13.29 -12.01 -2.64
C PHE A 325 -13.08 -13.51 -2.44
N GLU A 326 -11.93 -13.88 -1.87
CA GLU A 326 -11.49 -15.26 -1.69
C GLU A 326 -11.41 -15.66 -0.21
N PHE A 327 -12.40 -16.43 0.23
CA PHE A 327 -12.41 -17.13 1.53
C PHE A 327 -12.47 -18.64 1.33
N PHE A 328 -12.10 -19.42 2.34
CA PHE A 328 -12.23 -20.88 2.31
C PHE A 328 -13.01 -21.34 3.55
N MET A 329 -13.77 -22.42 3.43
CA MET A 329 -14.58 -22.95 4.54
C MET A 329 -13.77 -23.77 5.55
N ASP A 330 -12.51 -24.07 5.24
CA ASP A 330 -11.55 -24.75 6.11
C ASP A 330 -10.10 -24.38 5.69
N LEU A 331 -9.09 -25.03 6.30
CA LEU A 331 -7.67 -24.77 6.01
C LEU A 331 -7.10 -25.59 4.83
N VAL A 332 -7.82 -26.59 4.33
CA VAL A 332 -7.33 -27.57 3.36
C VAL A 332 -7.93 -27.33 1.97
N GLY A 333 -9.23 -27.09 1.91
CA GLY A 333 -10.03 -26.90 0.70
C GLY A 333 -9.51 -25.77 -0.17
N ASP A 334 -9.38 -26.04 -1.46
CA ASP A 334 -8.83 -25.16 -2.50
C ASP A 334 -9.90 -24.30 -3.19
N GLN A 335 -11.17 -24.67 -3.05
CA GLN A 335 -12.28 -23.90 -3.60
C GLN A 335 -12.61 -22.69 -2.73
N SER A 336 -12.42 -21.51 -3.30
CA SER A 336 -12.79 -20.26 -2.63
C SER A 336 -14.30 -20.00 -2.68
N VAL A 337 -14.78 -19.24 -1.70
CA VAL A 337 -16.15 -18.72 -1.61
C VAL A 337 -16.13 -17.21 -1.47
N SER A 338 -17.21 -16.56 -1.94
CA SER A 338 -17.41 -15.12 -1.86
C SER A 338 -17.49 -14.61 -0.42
N ALA A 339 -17.27 -13.30 -0.20
CA ALA A 339 -17.47 -12.66 1.10
C ALA A 339 -18.91 -12.84 1.61
N ARG A 340 -19.91 -12.78 0.71
CA ARG A 340 -21.32 -13.04 1.05
C ARG A 340 -21.53 -14.44 1.64
N THR A 341 -20.99 -15.45 0.98
CA THR A 341 -21.08 -16.84 1.43
C THR A 341 -20.34 -17.02 2.76
N ALA A 342 -19.13 -16.47 2.85
CA ALA A 342 -18.31 -16.52 4.07
C ALA A 342 -19.05 -15.91 5.27
N GLN A 343 -19.64 -14.72 5.10
CA GLN A 343 -20.39 -14.05 6.17
C GLN A 343 -21.62 -14.85 6.60
N ALA A 344 -22.39 -15.41 5.65
CA ALA A 344 -23.55 -16.24 5.96
C ALA A 344 -23.15 -17.51 6.73
N TYR A 345 -22.03 -18.13 6.35
CA TYR A 345 -21.49 -19.32 7.02
C TYR A 345 -21.01 -19.00 8.43
N MET A 346 -20.27 -17.90 8.62
CA MET A 346 -19.82 -17.42 9.93
C MET A 346 -20.99 -17.13 10.87
N LYS A 347 -22.03 -16.44 10.38
CA LYS A 347 -23.26 -16.17 11.15
C LYS A 347 -24.00 -17.44 11.57
N SER A 348 -23.79 -18.55 10.87
CA SER A 348 -24.36 -19.86 11.19
C SER A 348 -23.49 -20.69 12.14
N GLY A 349 -22.42 -20.11 12.70
CA GLY A 349 -21.46 -20.79 13.58
C GLY A 349 -20.31 -21.49 12.86
N GLY A 350 -20.25 -21.39 11.53
CA GLY A 350 -19.11 -21.85 10.73
C GLY A 350 -17.86 -21.00 10.97
N ARG A 351 -16.70 -21.53 10.59
CA ARG A 351 -15.44 -20.78 10.57
C ARG A 351 -14.91 -20.73 9.15
N VAL A 352 -14.30 -19.61 8.78
CA VAL A 352 -13.68 -19.44 7.46
C VAL A 352 -12.20 -19.17 7.63
N SER A 353 -11.43 -19.48 6.60
CA SER A 353 -10.02 -19.16 6.48
C SER A 353 -9.78 -18.28 5.27
N HIS A 354 -8.61 -17.68 5.17
CA HIS A 354 -8.16 -16.99 3.98
C HIS A 354 -6.67 -17.27 3.74
N ALA A 355 -6.23 -17.11 2.50
CA ALA A 355 -4.82 -17.23 2.17
C ALA A 355 -4.01 -16.10 2.84
N LEU A 356 -2.75 -16.40 3.12
CA LEU A 356 -1.76 -15.45 3.58
C LEU A 356 -0.48 -15.72 2.79
N SER A 357 -0.01 -14.72 2.07
CA SER A 357 1.15 -14.84 1.19
C SER A 357 2.24 -13.87 1.61
N VAL A 358 3.49 -14.35 1.61
CA VAL A 358 4.66 -13.50 1.82
C VAL A 358 5.31 -13.24 0.47
N TYR A 359 5.35 -11.98 0.05
CA TYR A 359 5.93 -11.56 -1.22
C TYR A 359 7.26 -10.86 -0.99
N SER A 360 8.28 -11.26 -1.73
CA SER A 360 9.50 -10.48 -1.95
C SER A 360 9.29 -9.57 -3.15
N CYS A 361 9.65 -8.30 -3.00
CA CYS A 361 9.44 -7.24 -3.97
C CYS A 361 10.75 -6.50 -4.21
N GLN A 362 11.21 -6.50 -5.46
CA GLN A 362 12.41 -5.81 -5.90
C GLN A 362 12.07 -4.82 -7.01
N LEU A 363 12.75 -3.69 -7.08
CA LEU A 363 12.55 -2.75 -8.18
C LEU A 363 12.99 -3.39 -9.51
N HIS A 364 12.10 -3.46 -10.50
CA HIS A 364 12.38 -4.13 -11.78
C HIS A 364 13.54 -3.45 -12.55
N LYS A 365 13.65 -2.11 -12.44
CA LYS A 365 14.75 -1.29 -12.96
C LYS A 365 15.04 -0.13 -11.99
N PRO A 366 15.83 -0.36 -10.92
CA PRO A 366 15.86 0.55 -9.77
C PRO A 366 16.30 1.97 -10.11
N ILE A 367 17.33 2.12 -10.95
CA ILE A 367 17.85 3.44 -11.35
C ILE A 367 16.78 4.22 -12.12
N GLN A 368 16.12 3.58 -13.09
CA GLN A 368 15.12 4.21 -13.94
C GLN A 368 13.84 4.53 -13.18
N VAL A 369 13.33 3.58 -12.38
CA VAL A 369 12.13 3.77 -11.55
C VAL A 369 12.35 4.89 -10.54
N LYS A 370 13.49 4.91 -9.83
CA LYS A 370 13.80 6.00 -8.90
C LYS A 370 13.87 7.35 -9.62
N LYS A 371 14.59 7.43 -10.75
CA LYS A 371 14.68 8.67 -11.54
C LYS A 371 13.31 9.15 -12.01
N LEU A 372 12.43 8.25 -12.46
CA LEU A 372 11.08 8.58 -12.88
C LEU A 372 10.30 9.22 -11.74
N PHE A 373 10.23 8.57 -10.58
CA PHE A 373 9.45 9.09 -9.46
C PHE A 373 10.07 10.33 -8.82
N GLU A 374 11.38 10.52 -8.93
CA GLU A 374 12.02 11.79 -8.55
C GLU A 374 11.63 12.94 -9.48
N ILE A 375 11.46 12.69 -10.77
CA ILE A 375 10.91 13.68 -11.71
C ILE A 375 9.44 14.01 -11.37
N LEU A 376 8.64 13.00 -11.02
CA LEU A 376 7.20 13.16 -10.77
C LEU A 376 6.87 13.89 -9.45
N LYS A 377 7.79 13.92 -8.48
CA LYS A 377 7.62 14.69 -7.22
C LYS A 377 7.35 16.18 -7.47
N ASP A 378 7.86 16.75 -8.55
CA ASP A 378 7.77 18.18 -8.86
C ASP A 378 6.50 18.55 -9.64
N GLY A 379 5.33 18.28 -9.05
CA GLY A 379 4.03 18.75 -9.57
C GLY A 379 3.22 17.73 -10.37
N PHE A 380 3.56 16.43 -10.33
CA PHE A 380 2.84 15.36 -11.03
C PHE A 380 2.25 14.31 -10.07
N ASN A 381 1.80 14.71 -8.87
CA ASN A 381 1.30 13.80 -7.84
C ASN A 381 0.13 12.91 -8.32
N GLU A 382 -0.81 13.47 -9.10
CA GLU A 382 -1.92 12.71 -9.69
C GLU A 382 -1.45 11.65 -10.70
N ILE A 383 -0.37 11.95 -11.44
CA ILE A 383 0.22 10.98 -12.37
C ILE A 383 0.91 9.88 -11.60
N SER A 384 1.66 10.23 -10.54
CA SER A 384 2.39 9.27 -9.71
C SER A 384 1.49 8.15 -9.18
N SER A 385 0.28 8.47 -8.72
CA SER A 385 -0.67 7.48 -8.18
C SER A 385 -1.45 6.70 -9.25
N SER A 386 -1.57 7.24 -10.46
CA SER A 386 -2.30 6.62 -11.57
C SER A 386 -1.44 5.78 -12.51
N LEU A 387 -0.12 5.96 -12.46
CA LEU A 387 0.81 5.26 -13.34
C LEU A 387 0.77 3.74 -13.10
N ASP A 388 0.65 2.97 -14.18
CA ASP A 388 0.70 1.50 -14.15
C ASP A 388 1.98 1.05 -14.86
N LEU A 389 2.94 0.57 -14.05
CA LEU A 389 4.24 0.06 -14.49
C LEU A 389 4.27 -1.47 -14.55
N SER A 390 3.10 -2.12 -14.67
CA SER A 390 3.04 -3.55 -14.96
C SER A 390 3.36 -3.82 -16.43
N PHE A 391 4.13 -4.88 -16.67
CA PHE A 391 4.53 -5.29 -18.00
C PHE A 391 4.35 -6.80 -18.14
N ASP A 392 3.74 -7.24 -19.23
CA ASP A 392 3.60 -8.67 -19.54
C ASP A 392 4.95 -9.31 -19.97
N ASN A 393 5.89 -8.48 -20.45
CA ASN A 393 7.18 -8.92 -20.95
C ASN A 393 8.31 -7.98 -20.49
N ASP A 394 9.29 -8.56 -19.78
CA ASP A 394 10.47 -7.88 -19.24
C ASP A 394 11.36 -7.23 -20.30
N SER A 395 11.43 -7.78 -21.52
CA SER A 395 12.24 -7.17 -22.59
C SER A 395 11.66 -5.82 -23.02
N VAL A 396 10.33 -5.72 -23.06
CA VAL A 396 9.60 -4.50 -23.39
C VAL A 396 9.61 -3.51 -22.21
N ALA A 397 9.64 -4.02 -20.98
CA ALA A 397 9.66 -3.20 -19.77
C ALA A 397 10.86 -2.25 -19.72
N ALA A 398 12.07 -2.74 -20.06
CA ALA A 398 13.28 -1.93 -20.05
C ALA A 398 13.19 -0.73 -21.02
N GLU A 399 12.70 -0.99 -22.23
CA GLU A 399 12.59 0.02 -23.26
C GLU A 399 11.46 1.02 -22.96
N LYS A 400 10.28 0.55 -22.55
CA LYS A 400 9.17 1.43 -22.13
C LYS A 400 9.54 2.27 -20.92
N MET A 401 10.27 1.71 -19.95
CA MET A 401 10.75 2.46 -18.78
C MET A 401 11.76 3.54 -19.19
N ALA A 402 12.69 3.22 -20.09
CA ALA A 402 13.64 4.20 -20.62
C ALA A 402 12.92 5.35 -21.35
N PHE A 403 11.93 5.01 -22.19
CA PHE A 403 11.08 5.99 -22.85
C PHE A 403 10.32 6.87 -21.85
N LEU A 404 9.70 6.28 -20.83
CA LEU A 404 8.95 7.02 -19.81
C LEU A 404 9.84 7.99 -19.03
N VAL A 405 11.05 7.56 -18.64
CA VAL A 405 12.03 8.42 -17.96
C VAL A 405 12.47 9.56 -18.89
N TYR A 406 12.71 9.28 -20.17
CA TYR A 406 13.06 10.30 -21.16
C TYR A 406 11.93 11.31 -21.34
N LEU A 407 10.70 10.83 -21.55
CA LEU A 407 9.50 11.66 -21.69
C LEU A 407 9.30 12.55 -20.46
N ALA A 408 9.39 11.99 -19.26
CA ALA A 408 9.26 12.73 -18.02
C ALA A 408 10.36 13.80 -17.88
N SER A 409 11.60 13.48 -18.24
CA SER A 409 12.72 14.43 -18.23
C SER A 409 12.49 15.55 -19.25
N PHE A 410 12.10 15.21 -20.47
CA PHE A 410 11.80 16.16 -21.53
C PHE A 410 10.70 17.15 -21.11
N LEU A 411 9.60 16.65 -20.51
CA LEU A 411 8.51 17.48 -20.03
C LEU A 411 8.92 18.38 -18.85
N LYS A 412 9.78 17.87 -17.95
CA LYS A 412 10.32 18.66 -16.82
C LYS A 412 11.24 19.79 -17.28
N GLU A 413 12.05 19.55 -18.30
CA GLU A 413 13.00 20.53 -18.85
C GLU A 413 12.31 21.55 -19.78
N ASN A 414 11.27 21.12 -20.52
CA ASN A 414 10.58 21.94 -21.53
C ASN A 414 9.19 22.40 -21.07
N LYS A 415 9.05 22.86 -19.82
CA LYS A 415 7.75 23.22 -19.21
C LYS A 415 6.90 24.19 -20.03
N SER A 416 7.51 25.06 -20.83
CA SER A 416 6.80 26.06 -21.64
C SER A 416 6.47 25.62 -23.07
N ASN A 417 6.95 24.46 -23.54
CA ASN A 417 7.18 24.27 -24.97
C ASN A 417 6.58 23.06 -25.72
N PRO A 418 5.80 22.11 -25.14
CA PRO A 418 5.32 20.98 -25.95
C PRO A 418 4.28 21.41 -27.00
N CYS A 419 3.59 22.55 -26.80
CA CYS A 419 2.50 23.04 -27.64
C CYS A 419 2.90 24.19 -28.60
N GLU A 420 4.17 24.28 -29.02
CA GLU A 420 4.61 25.31 -29.98
C GLU A 420 3.75 25.30 -31.27
N PRO A 421 3.26 26.46 -31.75
CA PRO A 421 2.53 26.52 -33.00
C PRO A 421 3.41 26.05 -34.20
N PRO A 422 2.82 25.43 -35.24
CA PRO A 422 1.39 25.20 -35.44
C PRO A 422 0.84 23.87 -34.88
N PHE A 423 1.69 22.88 -34.58
CA PHE A 423 1.24 21.51 -34.23
C PHE A 423 1.89 20.92 -32.97
N GLY A 424 2.66 21.71 -32.24
CA GLY A 424 3.52 21.28 -31.14
C GLY A 424 4.99 21.19 -31.53
N CYS A 425 5.84 21.08 -30.51
CA CYS A 425 7.30 20.95 -30.68
C CYS A 425 7.65 19.70 -31.51
N LEU A 426 8.45 19.88 -32.56
CA LEU A 426 8.85 18.80 -33.47
C LEU A 426 9.54 17.65 -32.72
N ASN A 427 10.39 17.95 -31.74
CA ASN A 427 11.09 16.93 -30.96
C ASN A 427 10.11 16.03 -30.17
N PHE A 428 9.08 16.64 -29.58
CA PHE A 428 8.05 15.89 -28.87
C PHE A 428 7.19 15.06 -29.83
N ARG A 429 6.79 15.63 -30.98
CA ARG A 429 6.04 14.91 -32.01
C ARG A 429 6.81 13.71 -32.55
N ASN A 430 8.11 13.88 -32.84
CA ASN A 430 8.99 12.79 -33.26
C ASN A 430 9.06 11.69 -32.18
N LEU A 431 9.21 12.08 -30.92
CA LEU A 431 9.25 11.14 -29.80
C LEU A 431 7.98 10.28 -29.72
N VAL A 432 6.79 10.89 -29.80
CA VAL A 432 5.51 10.17 -29.77
C VAL A 432 5.32 9.30 -31.01
N ALA A 433 5.66 9.82 -32.20
CA ALA A 433 5.53 9.06 -33.44
C ALA A 433 6.40 7.80 -33.44
N GLU A 434 7.67 7.92 -33.05
CA GLU A 434 8.58 6.78 -32.93
C GLU A 434 8.11 5.79 -31.86
N PHE A 435 7.57 6.26 -30.73
CA PHE A 435 6.96 5.37 -29.74
C PHE A 435 5.80 4.55 -30.31
N MET A 436 4.86 5.19 -31.01
CA MET A 436 3.73 4.50 -31.64
C MET A 436 4.19 3.50 -32.70
N LYS A 437 5.22 3.86 -33.46
CA LYS A 437 5.81 3.00 -34.48
C LYS A 437 6.53 1.79 -33.88
N SER A 438 7.39 1.99 -32.89
CA SER A 438 8.21 0.93 -32.30
C SER A 438 7.41 -0.03 -31.42
N TYR A 439 6.47 0.47 -30.60
CA TYR A 439 5.78 -0.37 -29.60
C TYR A 439 4.40 -0.85 -30.02
N TYR A 440 3.75 -0.17 -30.96
CA TYR A 440 2.41 -0.52 -31.43
C TYR A 440 2.37 -0.87 -32.91
N ASN A 441 3.50 -0.82 -33.62
CA ASN A 441 3.60 -1.05 -35.07
C ASN A 441 2.65 -0.16 -35.88
N ILE A 442 2.36 1.04 -35.37
CA ILE A 442 1.52 2.03 -36.05
C ILE A 442 2.45 2.89 -36.92
N PRO A 443 2.34 2.87 -38.26
CA PRO A 443 3.22 3.62 -39.14
C PRO A 443 2.93 5.12 -39.05
N SER A 444 3.47 5.75 -38.01
CA SER A 444 3.29 7.15 -37.68
C SER A 444 4.57 7.94 -37.91
N THR A 445 4.43 9.16 -38.39
CA THR A 445 5.49 10.18 -38.49
C THR A 445 5.11 11.36 -37.63
N SER A 446 6.02 12.31 -37.39
CA SER A 446 5.66 13.51 -36.64
C SER A 446 4.52 14.29 -37.29
N ASP A 447 4.34 14.23 -38.62
CA ASP A 447 3.22 14.85 -39.33
C ASP A 447 1.86 14.25 -38.98
N ASN A 448 1.83 13.06 -38.39
CA ASN A 448 0.62 12.43 -37.88
C ASN A 448 0.31 12.79 -36.42
N VAL A 449 1.18 13.54 -35.74
CA VAL A 449 1.05 13.89 -34.32
C VAL A 449 0.86 15.40 -34.17
N ALA A 450 -0.21 15.80 -33.49
CA ALA A 450 -0.45 17.19 -33.08
C ALA A 450 -0.60 17.28 -31.56
N VAL A 451 -0.01 18.31 -30.97
CA VAL A 451 0.01 18.55 -29.52
C VAL A 451 -0.84 19.78 -29.22
N PHE A 452 -1.80 19.62 -28.30
CA PHE A 452 -2.68 20.69 -27.87
C PHE A 452 -2.55 20.92 -26.36
N PRO A 453 -2.72 22.16 -25.88
CA PRO A 453 -2.58 22.49 -24.46
C PRO A 453 -3.69 21.87 -23.60
N SER A 454 -4.84 21.53 -24.20
CA SER A 454 -5.90 20.79 -23.54
C SER A 454 -6.78 20.07 -24.54
N ARG A 455 -7.55 19.08 -24.05
CA ARG A 455 -8.59 18.40 -24.84
C ARG A 455 -9.62 19.38 -25.39
N ALA A 456 -10.02 20.39 -24.61
CA ALA A 456 -10.99 21.40 -25.05
C ALA A 456 -10.48 22.19 -26.24
N VAL A 457 -9.22 22.64 -26.20
CA VAL A 457 -8.59 23.39 -27.29
C VAL A 457 -8.45 22.50 -28.55
N ALA A 458 -8.10 21.22 -28.39
CA ALA A 458 -8.04 20.28 -29.51
C ALA A 458 -9.39 20.14 -30.21
N ILE A 459 -10.49 20.02 -29.45
CA ILE A 459 -11.85 19.91 -29.97
C ILE A 459 -12.26 21.21 -30.67
N GLU A 460 -12.03 22.36 -30.05
CA GLU A 460 -12.36 23.67 -30.62
C GLU A 460 -11.64 23.89 -31.96
N ILE A 461 -10.33 23.63 -32.01
CA ILE A 461 -9.54 23.76 -33.25
C ILE A 461 -10.05 22.79 -34.32
N SER A 462 -10.28 21.52 -33.96
CA SER A 462 -10.80 20.52 -34.91
C SER A 462 -12.15 20.95 -35.49
N LEU A 463 -13.08 21.41 -34.66
CA LEU A 463 -14.39 21.88 -35.12
C LEU A 463 -14.28 23.14 -35.99
N ARG A 464 -13.36 24.06 -35.71
CA ARG A 464 -13.09 25.22 -36.60
C ARG A 464 -12.47 24.83 -37.94
N LEU A 465 -11.60 23.81 -37.95
CA LEU A 465 -10.93 23.38 -39.17
C LEU A 465 -11.88 22.61 -40.10
N PHE A 466 -12.71 21.74 -39.54
CA PHE A 466 -13.68 20.96 -40.32
C PHE A 466 -14.97 21.72 -40.62
N SER A 467 -15.26 22.78 -39.86
CA SER A 467 -16.49 23.59 -39.94
C SER A 467 -17.77 22.76 -40.16
N PRO A 468 -18.05 21.74 -39.32
CA PRO A 468 -19.22 20.92 -39.52
C PRO A 468 -20.50 21.74 -39.28
N ALA A 469 -21.49 21.56 -40.14
CA ALA A 469 -22.82 22.12 -39.97
C ALA A 469 -23.51 21.57 -38.71
N LEU A 470 -23.16 20.35 -38.29
CA LEU A 470 -23.58 19.75 -37.02
C LEU A 470 -22.49 18.83 -36.46
N ALA A 471 -22.12 19.07 -35.21
CA ALA A 471 -21.32 18.18 -34.39
C ALA A 471 -22.11 17.77 -33.13
N ILE A 472 -21.88 16.54 -32.67
CA ILE A 472 -22.33 16.11 -31.35
C ILE A 472 -21.12 15.90 -30.43
N VAL A 473 -21.21 16.41 -29.20
CA VAL A 473 -20.09 16.44 -28.26
C VAL A 473 -20.55 16.02 -26.87
N ASP A 474 -19.79 15.16 -26.21
CA ASP A 474 -19.96 14.74 -24.81
C ASP A 474 -20.21 15.93 -23.88
N GLU A 475 -21.24 15.83 -23.03
CA GLU A 475 -21.66 16.90 -22.12
C GLU A 475 -20.53 17.47 -21.24
N HIS A 476 -19.54 16.65 -20.84
CA HIS A 476 -18.45 17.13 -19.99
C HIS A 476 -17.39 17.93 -20.78
N LEU A 477 -17.42 17.84 -22.11
CA LEU A 477 -16.48 18.51 -23.01
C LEU A 477 -17.08 19.79 -23.61
N THR A 478 -18.41 19.90 -23.70
CA THR A 478 -19.10 21.09 -24.24
C THR A 478 -18.92 22.34 -23.40
N ARG A 479 -18.77 22.21 -22.08
CA ARG A 479 -18.62 23.35 -21.13
C ARG A 479 -17.46 24.30 -21.44
N HIS A 480 -16.48 23.87 -22.23
CA HIS A 480 -15.31 24.65 -22.61
C HIS A 480 -15.37 25.17 -24.05
N LEU A 481 -16.43 24.86 -24.80
CA LEU A 481 -16.60 25.31 -26.18
C LEU A 481 -17.24 26.71 -26.24
N PRO A 482 -17.05 27.44 -27.36
CA PRO A 482 -17.70 28.73 -27.58
C PRO A 482 -19.22 28.64 -27.39
N LYS A 483 -19.79 29.46 -26.49
CA LYS A 483 -21.23 29.44 -26.17
C LYS A 483 -22.13 29.61 -27.40
N GLN A 484 -21.68 30.37 -28.39
CA GLN A 484 -22.37 30.58 -29.67
C GLN A 484 -22.59 29.31 -30.49
N TRP A 485 -21.81 28.24 -30.26
CA TRP A 485 -22.00 26.96 -30.93
C TRP A 485 -23.10 26.11 -30.27
N LEU A 486 -23.42 26.39 -29.01
CA LEU A 486 -24.38 25.64 -28.19
C LEU A 486 -25.79 26.28 -28.20
N THR A 487 -25.98 27.40 -28.89
CA THR A 487 -27.26 28.12 -28.94
C THR A 487 -28.22 27.52 -29.97
N SER A 488 -29.45 27.21 -29.52
CA SER A 488 -30.55 26.62 -30.30
C SER A 488 -31.09 27.50 -31.44
N SER A 489 -30.77 28.79 -31.46
CA SER A 489 -31.29 29.76 -32.44
C SER A 489 -30.90 29.47 -33.90
N ALA A 490 -29.93 28.58 -34.16
CA ALA A 490 -29.54 28.16 -35.51
C ALA A 490 -30.48 27.11 -36.14
N ILE A 491 -31.36 26.49 -35.34
CA ILE A 491 -32.25 25.41 -35.81
C ILE A 491 -33.54 25.97 -36.43
N GLU A 492 -34.02 27.14 -35.98
CA GLU A 492 -35.33 27.71 -36.39
C GLU A 492 -35.27 28.71 -37.57
N GLY A 493 -34.08 29.06 -38.10
CA GLY A 493 -33.91 30.20 -39.00
C GLY A 493 -33.35 29.93 -40.41
N ARG A 494 -33.45 28.71 -40.95
CA ARG A 494 -32.83 28.36 -42.26
C ARG A 494 -33.60 28.81 -43.52
N ALA A 495 -34.48 29.80 -43.42
CA ALA A 495 -35.25 30.30 -44.57
C ALA A 495 -34.65 31.54 -45.24
N ASP A 496 -33.81 32.33 -44.56
CA ASP A 496 -33.22 33.53 -45.16
C ASP A 496 -31.84 33.84 -44.57
N CYS A 497 -30.94 34.32 -45.43
CA CYS A 497 -29.64 34.96 -45.19
C CYS A 497 -28.38 34.15 -45.56
N ASP A 498 -27.75 34.60 -46.65
CA ASP A 498 -26.38 34.33 -47.14
C ASP A 498 -25.23 34.67 -46.16
N ARG A 499 -25.45 34.63 -44.84
CA ARG A 499 -24.44 34.93 -43.79
C ARG A 499 -24.00 33.73 -42.94
N ALA A 500 -24.54 32.53 -43.15
CA ALA A 500 -24.39 31.42 -42.22
C ALA A 500 -23.44 30.28 -42.68
N LYS A 501 -22.40 30.57 -43.48
CA LYS A 501 -21.49 29.52 -43.98
C LYS A 501 -20.42 29.04 -42.98
N ASP A 502 -20.25 29.69 -41.82
CA ASP A 502 -19.16 29.40 -40.88
C ASP A 502 -19.59 29.10 -39.43
N THR A 503 -20.89 28.88 -39.18
CA THR A 503 -21.39 28.67 -37.80
C THR A 503 -21.51 27.17 -37.50
N VAL A 504 -20.55 26.65 -36.74
CA VAL A 504 -20.61 25.28 -36.19
C VAL A 504 -21.75 25.19 -35.18
N LEU A 505 -22.68 24.24 -35.36
CA LEU A 505 -23.68 23.87 -34.37
C LEU A 505 -23.20 22.65 -33.59
N VAL A 506 -23.19 22.75 -32.26
CA VAL A 506 -22.83 21.66 -31.35
C VAL A 506 -24.04 21.28 -30.51
N ILE A 507 -24.38 20.00 -30.51
CA ILE A 507 -25.38 19.42 -29.61
C ILE A 507 -24.66 18.60 -28.54
N GLU A 508 -25.02 18.84 -27.28
CA GLU A 508 -24.52 18.05 -26.15
C GLU A 508 -25.18 16.66 -26.11
N VAL A 509 -24.41 15.63 -25.79
CA VAL A 509 -24.90 14.25 -25.77
C VAL A 509 -24.42 13.46 -24.55
N PRO A 510 -25.23 12.49 -24.07
CA PRO A 510 -24.86 11.63 -22.95
C PRO A 510 -23.74 10.64 -23.32
N ARG A 511 -23.06 10.11 -22.30
CA ARG A 511 -21.95 9.14 -22.45
C ARG A 511 -22.35 7.70 -22.76
N GLN A 512 -23.63 7.36 -22.62
CA GLN A 512 -24.10 6.00 -22.80
C GLN A 512 -24.16 5.65 -24.28
N SER A 513 -23.53 4.54 -24.68
CA SER A 513 -23.34 4.23 -26.10
C SER A 513 -24.64 4.06 -26.87
N ASP A 514 -25.67 3.47 -26.26
CA ASP A 514 -26.96 3.22 -26.94
C ASP A 514 -27.68 4.53 -27.29
N LEU A 515 -27.69 5.49 -26.36
CA LEU A 515 -28.28 6.81 -26.57
C LEU A 515 -27.49 7.60 -27.63
N LEU A 516 -26.16 7.54 -27.56
CA LEU A 516 -25.29 8.17 -28.54
C LEU A 516 -25.53 7.62 -29.95
N ILE A 517 -25.65 6.29 -30.09
CA ILE A 517 -25.92 5.63 -31.38
C ILE A 517 -27.26 6.08 -31.95
N GLU A 518 -28.30 6.19 -31.12
CA GLU A 518 -29.60 6.71 -31.54
C GLU A 518 -29.47 8.13 -32.09
N LEU A 519 -28.76 9.00 -31.36
CA LEU A 519 -28.54 10.39 -31.77
C LEU A 519 -27.71 10.50 -33.06
N ILE A 520 -26.66 9.69 -33.22
CA ILE A 520 -25.87 9.63 -34.46
C ILE A 520 -26.77 9.30 -35.65
N ARG A 521 -27.59 8.26 -35.54
CA ARG A 521 -28.46 7.81 -36.63
C ARG A 521 -29.56 8.82 -36.97
N LYS A 522 -30.11 9.50 -35.96
CA LYS A 522 -31.20 10.46 -36.14
C LYS A 522 -30.72 11.81 -36.64
N LEU A 523 -29.66 12.34 -36.04
CA LEU A 523 -29.16 13.69 -36.29
C LEU A 523 -28.15 13.75 -37.44
N LYS A 524 -27.55 12.61 -37.79
CA LYS A 524 -26.55 12.48 -38.86
C LYS A 524 -25.44 13.55 -38.78
N PRO A 525 -24.76 13.68 -37.62
CA PRO A 525 -23.73 14.69 -37.45
C PRO A 525 -22.52 14.40 -38.34
N GLN A 526 -21.80 15.45 -38.72
CA GLN A 526 -20.56 15.31 -39.48
C GLN A 526 -19.36 14.98 -38.59
N VAL A 527 -19.42 15.36 -37.31
CA VAL A 527 -18.38 15.10 -36.32
C VAL A 527 -19.02 14.61 -35.02
N VAL A 528 -18.43 13.56 -34.44
CA VAL A 528 -18.80 12.99 -33.13
C VAL A 528 -17.59 13.07 -32.23
N VAL A 529 -17.72 13.71 -31.07
CA VAL A 529 -16.69 13.72 -30.01
C VAL A 529 -17.30 13.15 -28.75
N THR A 530 -16.88 11.94 -28.34
CA THR A 530 -17.50 11.23 -27.22
C THR A 530 -16.48 10.59 -26.29
N GLY A 531 -16.84 10.42 -25.02
CA GLY A 531 -16.26 9.39 -24.15
C GLY A 531 -17.08 8.09 -24.18
N MET A 532 -16.67 7.10 -23.38
CA MET A 532 -17.47 5.92 -23.05
C MET A 532 -17.72 5.90 -21.54
N ALA A 533 -18.91 5.43 -21.12
CA ALA A 533 -19.17 5.19 -19.71
C ALA A 533 -18.24 4.07 -19.18
N LYS A 534 -17.78 4.21 -17.92
CA LYS A 534 -16.81 3.26 -17.32
C LYS A 534 -17.26 1.80 -17.39
N PHE A 535 -18.56 1.54 -17.24
CA PHE A 535 -19.12 0.18 -17.29
C PHE A 535 -19.20 -0.39 -18.72
N GLU A 536 -19.27 0.45 -19.75
CA GLU A 536 -19.30 0.04 -21.16
C GLU A 536 -17.90 -0.21 -21.71
N ALA A 537 -16.89 0.48 -21.16
CA ALA A 537 -15.49 0.33 -21.54
C ALA A 537 -14.85 -1.02 -21.13
N ILE A 538 -15.60 -1.90 -20.45
CA ILE A 538 -15.16 -3.23 -20.03
C ILE A 538 -15.01 -4.18 -21.24
N THR A 539 -15.78 -3.96 -22.30
CA THR A 539 -15.72 -4.76 -23.53
C THR A 539 -15.60 -3.87 -24.77
N SER A 540 -15.17 -4.43 -25.90
CA SER A 540 -15.07 -3.70 -27.16
C SER A 540 -16.42 -3.45 -27.85
N ALA A 541 -17.52 -4.05 -27.35
CA ALA A 541 -18.82 -4.04 -28.02
C ALA A 541 -19.39 -2.63 -28.23
N ALA A 542 -19.36 -1.79 -27.20
CA ALA A 542 -19.85 -0.41 -27.27
C ALA A 542 -19.10 0.42 -28.33
N LEU A 543 -17.76 0.33 -28.34
CA LEU A 543 -16.92 1.02 -29.31
C LEU A 543 -17.20 0.54 -30.74
N VAL A 544 -17.31 -0.77 -30.96
CA VAL A 544 -17.63 -1.36 -32.27
C VAL A 544 -18.99 -0.88 -32.77
N ASN A 545 -20.00 -0.84 -31.89
CA ASN A 545 -21.35 -0.39 -32.24
C ASN A 545 -21.38 1.11 -32.60
N ILE A 546 -20.66 1.96 -31.85
CA ILE A 546 -20.51 3.38 -32.18
C ILE A 546 -19.84 3.54 -33.55
N LEU A 547 -18.72 2.83 -33.80
CA LEU A 547 -18.02 2.88 -35.09
C LEU A 547 -18.91 2.43 -36.25
N SER A 548 -19.71 1.37 -36.06
CA SER A 548 -20.70 0.93 -37.06
C SER A 548 -21.74 2.02 -37.34
N ALA A 549 -22.31 2.64 -36.31
CA ALA A 549 -23.30 3.71 -36.47
C ALA A 549 -22.71 4.94 -37.19
N THR A 550 -21.47 5.32 -36.90
CA THR A 550 -20.79 6.41 -37.62
C THR A 550 -20.52 6.06 -39.09
N ARG A 551 -20.19 4.79 -39.38
CA ARG A 551 -20.02 4.31 -40.75
C ARG A 551 -21.33 4.38 -41.54
N ASP A 552 -22.45 3.97 -40.94
CA ASP A 552 -23.78 4.01 -41.57
C ASP A 552 -24.20 5.43 -41.98
N VAL A 553 -23.72 6.45 -41.27
CA VAL A 553 -24.01 7.87 -41.54
C VAL A 553 -23.01 8.50 -42.53
N GLY A 554 -21.74 8.10 -42.46
CA GLY A 554 -20.67 8.63 -43.31
C GLY A 554 -20.54 7.96 -44.69
N SER A 555 -21.25 6.85 -44.92
CA SER A 555 -21.44 6.20 -46.23
C SER A 555 -22.58 6.87 -46.99
#